data_AF-A0A1M7CEG7-F1
#
_entry.id   AF-A0A1M7CEG7-F1
#
_cell.length_a   1.000
_cell.length_b   1.000
_cell.length_c   1.000
_cell.angle_alpha   90.00
_cell.angle_beta   90.00
_cell.angle_gamma   90.00
#
_symmetry.space_group_name_H-M   'P 1'
#
loop_
_entity.id
_entity.type
_entity.pdbx_description
1 polymer ?
#
loop_
_entity_poly.entity_id
_entity_poly.type
_entity_poly.pdbx_seq_one_letter_code
_entity_poly.pdbx_strand_id
1 'polypeptide(L)'
;MSRFSFADQVIFGFLNATLVFTLAYAVLDFGPQFATGFAIEDGPIEYGTAVALFMASLVLFWRAIRLGRAARIGAGLLVAFYALIFVFGAGEEISWGQRIIGWETTGYFLENNRQYETNLHNLAFGGEQLAKTLFGSVLTTILLLYLVVLPPLYPRVRWIAKLADALMVPVPGLRHTIIAVVASLLVAAVDLPRKWEVYEFIFGLLSLSIFIGPANPARFDTSGASEK
;
A
#
# COMPACT_ATOMS: atom_id res chain seq x y z
N MET A 1 -18.56 13.00 13.45
CA MET A 1 -17.65 12.44 12.42
C MET A 1 -16.71 13.55 11.98
N SER A 2 -15.38 13.37 12.05
CA SER A 2 -14.45 14.35 11.49
C SER A 2 -14.72 14.48 9.99
N ARG A 3 -14.83 15.72 9.48
CA ARG A 3 -15.01 15.95 8.03
C ARG A 3 -13.81 15.36 7.28
N PHE A 4 -14.07 14.67 6.17
CA PHE A 4 -13.02 14.15 5.28
C PHE A 4 -12.18 15.33 4.76
N SER A 5 -10.85 15.22 4.85
CA SER A 5 -9.96 16.17 4.19
C SER A 5 -10.13 16.09 2.68
N PHE A 6 -9.70 17.12 1.94
CA PHE A 6 -9.72 17.06 0.47
C PHE A 6 -8.93 15.86 -0.07
N ALA A 7 -7.77 15.57 0.51
CA ALA A 7 -6.97 14.39 0.16
C ALA A 7 -7.73 13.09 0.42
N ASP A 8 -8.40 12.95 1.58
CA ASP A 8 -9.21 11.76 1.85
C ASP A 8 -10.39 11.64 0.87
N GLN A 9 -11.03 12.75 0.46
CA GLN A 9 -12.12 12.70 -0.52
C GLN A 9 -11.64 12.16 -1.87
N VAL A 10 -10.47 12.61 -2.33
CA VAL A 10 -9.87 12.11 -3.58
C VAL A 10 -9.49 10.64 -3.45
N ILE A 11 -8.77 10.27 -2.39
CA ILE A 11 -8.31 8.88 -2.19
C ILE A 11 -9.49 7.92 -2.02
N PHE A 12 -10.49 8.28 -1.21
CA PHE A 12 -11.69 7.47 -1.04
C PHE A 12 -12.55 7.47 -2.31
N GLY A 13 -12.51 8.52 -3.12
CA GLY A 13 -13.11 8.53 -4.45
C GLY A 13 -12.53 7.41 -5.32
N PHE A 14 -11.20 7.32 -5.42
CA PHE A 14 -10.52 6.23 -6.13
C PHE A 14 -10.81 4.86 -5.51
N LEU A 15 -10.75 4.71 -4.19
CA LEU A 15 -11.08 3.45 -3.51
C LEU A 15 -12.50 2.97 -3.86
N ASN A 16 -13.49 3.84 -3.74
CA ASN A 16 -14.87 3.49 -4.05
C ASN A 16 -15.07 3.20 -5.54
N ALA A 17 -14.46 3.99 -6.44
CA ALA A 17 -14.53 3.74 -7.87
C ALA A 17 -13.94 2.36 -8.24
N THR A 18 -12.79 2.02 -7.69
CA THR A 18 -12.14 0.72 -7.90
C THR A 18 -13.03 -0.43 -7.40
N LEU A 19 -13.63 -0.31 -6.22
CA LEU A 19 -14.55 -1.32 -5.68
C LEU A 19 -15.79 -1.47 -6.56
N VAL A 20 -16.39 -0.36 -6.99
CA VAL A 20 -17.57 -0.35 -7.86
C VAL A 20 -17.26 -0.96 -9.22
N PHE A 21 -16.14 -0.61 -9.84
CA PHE A 21 -15.73 -1.21 -11.11
C PHE A 21 -15.48 -2.70 -10.97
N THR A 22 -14.78 -3.14 -9.92
CA THR A 22 -14.55 -4.57 -9.68
C THR A 22 -15.86 -5.33 -9.53
N LEU A 23 -16.81 -4.79 -8.75
CA LEU A 23 -18.13 -5.39 -8.62
C LEU A 23 -18.90 -5.39 -9.96
N ALA A 24 -18.82 -4.32 -10.74
CA ALA A 24 -19.48 -4.24 -12.04
C ALA A 24 -18.93 -5.28 -13.02
N TYR A 25 -17.61 -5.43 -13.13
CA TYR A 25 -16.99 -6.48 -13.95
C TYR A 25 -17.41 -7.88 -13.52
N ALA A 26 -17.51 -8.13 -12.21
CA ALA A 26 -17.96 -9.41 -11.68
C ALA A 26 -19.44 -9.69 -11.99
N VAL A 27 -20.33 -8.71 -11.78
CA VAL A 27 -21.78 -8.87 -12.00
C VAL A 27 -22.13 -8.97 -13.48
N LEU A 28 -21.37 -8.30 -14.35
CA LEU A 28 -21.58 -8.31 -15.80
C LEU A 28 -20.88 -9.48 -16.51
N ASP A 29 -20.20 -10.36 -15.78
CA ASP A 29 -19.45 -11.50 -16.32
C ASP A 29 -18.35 -11.09 -17.34
N PHE A 30 -17.69 -9.96 -17.06
CA PHE A 30 -16.63 -9.40 -17.91
C PHE A 30 -15.22 -9.78 -17.42
N GLY A 31 -15.06 -10.99 -16.91
CA GLY A 31 -13.79 -11.51 -16.40
C GLY A 31 -12.61 -11.38 -17.37
N PRO A 32 -12.75 -11.78 -18.66
CA PRO A 32 -11.67 -11.61 -19.64
C PRO A 32 -11.26 -10.15 -19.83
N GLN A 33 -12.24 -9.24 -19.97
CA GLN A 33 -11.98 -7.79 -20.17
C GLN A 33 -11.37 -7.15 -18.92
N PHE A 34 -11.75 -7.64 -17.73
CA PHE A 34 -11.11 -7.25 -16.48
C PHE A 34 -9.62 -7.62 -16.50
N ALA A 35 -9.27 -8.86 -16.86
CA ALA A 35 -7.88 -9.32 -16.89
C ALA A 35 -7.02 -8.66 -17.98
N THR A 36 -7.58 -8.40 -19.15
CA THR A 36 -6.81 -7.87 -20.30
C THR A 36 -6.90 -6.36 -20.44
N GLY A 37 -7.62 -5.68 -19.55
CA GLY A 37 -7.83 -4.23 -19.61
C GLY A 37 -7.58 -3.56 -18.28
N PHE A 38 -8.46 -3.80 -17.30
CA PHE A 38 -8.42 -3.08 -16.03
C PHE A 38 -7.27 -3.55 -15.13
N ALA A 39 -7.14 -4.86 -14.95
CA ALA A 39 -6.13 -5.51 -14.13
C ALA A 39 -5.06 -6.21 -14.98
N ILE A 40 -4.71 -5.66 -16.16
CA ILE A 40 -3.62 -6.18 -17.00
C ILE A 40 -2.23 -5.81 -16.41
N GLU A 41 -1.18 -6.56 -16.77
CA GLU A 41 0.21 -6.24 -16.40
C GLU A 41 0.57 -5.00 -17.22
N ASP A 42 1.35 -4.09 -16.63
CA ASP A 42 1.48 -2.72 -17.15
C ASP A 42 0.13 -2.01 -17.32
N GLY A 43 -0.87 -2.41 -16.54
CA GLY A 43 -2.21 -1.87 -16.62
C GLY A 43 -2.44 -0.66 -15.72
N PRO A 44 -3.63 -0.04 -15.82
CA PRO A 44 -4.01 1.09 -14.98
C PRO A 44 -3.89 0.82 -13.48
N ILE A 45 -4.19 -0.41 -13.04
CA ILE A 45 -4.13 -0.81 -11.63
C ILE A 45 -2.68 -0.91 -11.13
N GLU A 46 -1.77 -1.56 -11.86
CA GLU A 46 -0.35 -1.69 -11.49
C GLU A 46 0.35 -0.33 -11.43
N TYR A 47 0.19 0.50 -12.47
CA TYR A 47 0.67 1.90 -12.43
C TYR A 47 0.02 2.69 -11.29
N GLY A 48 -1.26 2.45 -11.02
CA GLY A 48 -1.99 3.03 -9.90
C GLY A 48 -1.37 2.65 -8.55
N THR A 49 -1.05 1.37 -8.35
CA THR A 49 -0.38 0.85 -7.17
C THR A 49 0.98 1.52 -6.99
N ALA A 50 1.82 1.52 -8.04
CA ALA A 50 3.13 2.16 -8.01
C ALA A 50 3.04 3.64 -7.64
N VAL A 51 2.12 4.39 -8.23
CA VAL A 51 1.87 5.81 -7.91
C VAL A 51 1.42 5.97 -6.45
N ALA A 52 0.47 5.14 -5.98
CA ALA A 52 -0.03 5.22 -4.62
C ALA A 52 1.08 4.94 -3.59
N LEU A 53 1.89 3.91 -3.82
CA LEU A 53 3.05 3.56 -2.97
C LEU A 53 4.11 4.66 -3.00
N PHE A 54 4.42 5.21 -4.19
CA PHE A 54 5.37 6.31 -4.32
C PHE A 54 4.89 7.56 -3.58
N MET A 55 3.62 7.95 -3.75
CA MET A 55 3.05 9.08 -3.02
C MET A 55 3.04 8.85 -1.50
N ALA A 56 2.77 7.62 -1.06
CA ALA A 56 2.86 7.24 0.35
C ALA A 56 4.29 7.42 0.89
N SER A 57 5.30 7.04 0.11
CA SER A 57 6.71 7.27 0.46
C SER A 57 7.04 8.76 0.63
N LEU A 58 6.53 9.63 -0.25
CA LEU A 58 6.77 11.07 -0.17
C LEU A 58 6.18 11.67 1.11
N VAL A 59 4.97 11.24 1.48
CA VAL A 59 4.33 11.65 2.75
C VAL A 59 5.17 11.20 3.95
N LEU A 60 5.69 9.97 3.93
CA LEU A 60 6.56 9.47 4.99
C LEU A 60 7.89 10.22 5.07
N PHE A 61 8.57 10.50 3.94
CA PHE A 61 9.78 11.31 3.92
C PHE A 61 9.54 12.72 4.47
N TRP A 62 8.42 13.35 4.09
CA TRP A 62 8.05 14.65 4.63
C TRP A 62 7.88 14.59 6.17
N ARG A 63 7.21 13.55 6.70
CA ARG A 63 7.11 13.34 8.15
C ARG A 63 8.45 13.09 8.80
N ALA A 64 9.31 12.28 8.20
CA ALA A 64 10.65 11.98 8.69
C ALA A 64 11.49 13.26 8.83
N ILE A 65 11.47 14.14 7.81
CA ILE A 65 12.15 15.43 7.84
C ILE A 65 11.61 16.31 8.98
N ARG A 66 10.28 16.38 9.14
CA ARG A 66 9.67 17.15 10.24
C ARG A 66 10.09 16.63 11.62
N LEU A 67 10.11 15.31 11.80
CA LEU A 67 10.56 14.67 13.05
C LEU A 67 12.04 14.97 13.32
N GLY A 68 12.90 14.92 12.30
CA GLY A 68 14.30 15.28 12.41
C GLY A 68 14.50 16.75 12.83
N ARG A 69 13.76 17.68 12.21
CA ARG A 69 13.75 19.11 12.58
C ARG A 69 13.27 19.36 14.00
N ALA A 70 12.40 18.50 14.53
CA ALA A 70 11.92 18.54 15.91
C ALA A 70 12.86 17.83 16.92
N ALA A 71 14.13 17.62 16.57
CA ALA A 71 15.12 16.89 17.35
C ALA A 71 14.75 15.43 17.70
N ARG A 72 13.79 14.83 16.98
CA ARG A 72 13.37 13.42 17.13
C ARG A 72 14.02 12.54 16.07
N ILE A 73 15.35 12.62 15.97
CA ILE A 73 16.14 11.99 14.89
C ILE A 73 15.86 10.49 14.77
N GLY A 74 15.86 9.74 15.87
CA GLY A 74 15.61 8.28 15.83
C GLY A 74 14.23 7.93 15.25
N ALA A 75 13.18 8.69 15.62
CA ALA A 75 11.86 8.52 15.05
C ALA A 75 11.82 8.93 13.56
N GLY A 76 12.54 9.99 13.20
CA GLY A 76 12.69 10.41 11.80
C GLY A 76 13.37 9.35 10.93
N LEU A 77 14.46 8.74 11.40
CA LEU A 77 15.17 7.67 10.69
C LEU A 77 14.29 6.43 10.51
N LEU A 78 13.53 6.04 11.54
CA LEU A 78 12.61 4.91 11.44
C LEU A 78 11.51 5.15 10.41
N VAL A 79 10.91 6.36 10.40
CA VAL A 79 9.90 6.74 9.40
C VAL A 79 10.50 6.86 8.00
N ALA A 80 11.74 7.32 7.86
CA ALA A 80 12.46 7.34 6.59
C ALA A 80 12.75 5.92 6.07
N PHE A 81 13.07 4.98 6.95
CA PHE A 81 13.19 3.57 6.59
C PHE A 81 11.87 3.01 6.04
N TYR A 82 10.73 3.34 6.66
CA TYR A 82 9.42 2.98 6.10
C TYR A 82 9.19 3.62 4.73
N ALA A 83 9.60 4.88 4.54
CA ALA A 83 9.50 5.52 3.23
C ALA A 83 10.29 4.75 2.16
N LEU A 84 11.50 4.29 2.47
CA LEU A 84 12.32 3.47 1.56
C LEU A 84 11.67 2.14 1.20
N ILE A 85 10.97 1.48 2.14
CA ILE A 85 10.20 0.26 1.84
C ILE A 85 9.11 0.56 0.81
N PHE A 86 8.43 1.70 0.93
CA PHE A 86 7.39 2.10 -0.04
C PHE A 86 7.97 2.53 -1.40
N VAL A 87 9.16 3.15 -1.44
CA VAL A 87 9.91 3.39 -2.70
C VAL A 87 10.26 2.06 -3.36
N PHE A 88 10.76 1.11 -2.57
CA PHE A 88 11.09 -0.23 -3.06
C PHE A 88 9.85 -0.91 -3.65
N GLY A 89 8.74 -0.94 -2.91
CA GLY A 89 7.47 -1.47 -3.42
C GLY A 89 7.01 -0.78 -4.71
N ALA A 90 7.02 0.54 -4.75
CA ALA A 90 6.67 1.29 -5.97
C ALA A 90 7.58 0.96 -7.16
N GLY A 91 8.89 0.79 -6.93
CA GLY A 91 9.84 0.39 -7.96
C GLY A 91 9.57 -1.04 -8.44
N GLU A 92 9.36 -1.98 -7.53
CA GLU A 92 9.03 -3.37 -7.85
C GLU A 92 7.79 -3.48 -8.74
N GLU A 93 6.74 -2.70 -8.46
CA GLU A 93 5.49 -2.65 -9.25
C GLU A 93 5.67 -2.16 -10.70
N ILE A 94 6.74 -1.43 -11.03
CA ILE A 94 7.00 -0.97 -12.41
C ILE A 94 8.34 -1.45 -12.94
N SER A 95 8.88 -2.51 -12.35
CA SER A 95 10.15 -3.11 -12.74
C SER A 95 11.30 -2.10 -12.73
N TRP A 96 11.30 -1.24 -11.72
CA TRP A 96 12.23 -0.13 -11.51
C TRP A 96 12.25 0.90 -12.65
N GLY A 97 11.25 0.89 -13.53
CA GLY A 97 11.20 1.73 -14.73
C GLY A 97 11.89 1.10 -15.94
N GLN A 98 12.26 -0.19 -15.88
CA GLN A 98 12.91 -0.90 -16.98
C GLN A 98 12.16 -0.75 -18.30
N ARG A 99 10.85 -0.95 -18.28
CA ARG A 99 10.01 -0.89 -19.49
C ARG A 99 9.85 0.54 -20.03
N ILE A 100 10.01 1.54 -19.15
CA ILE A 100 9.92 2.96 -19.50
C ILE A 100 11.24 3.43 -20.14
N ILE A 101 12.37 3.01 -19.58
CA ILE A 101 13.70 3.46 -20.00
C ILE A 101 14.29 2.54 -21.09
N GLY A 102 13.88 1.27 -21.12
CA GLY A 102 14.20 0.30 -22.18
C GLY A 102 15.56 -0.38 -22.02
N TRP A 103 16.00 -0.69 -20.80
CA TRP A 103 17.22 -1.49 -20.62
C TRP A 103 16.92 -3.00 -20.62
N GLU A 104 17.90 -3.77 -21.04
CA GLU A 104 17.84 -5.23 -21.11
C GLU A 104 18.05 -5.88 -19.74
N THR A 105 17.32 -6.97 -19.48
CA THR A 105 17.55 -7.80 -18.28
C THR A 105 18.79 -8.64 -18.46
N THR A 106 19.61 -8.72 -17.41
CA THR A 106 20.90 -9.43 -17.46
C THR A 106 21.15 -10.24 -16.20
N GLY A 107 22.08 -11.20 -16.29
CA GLY A 107 22.56 -11.99 -15.16
C GLY A 107 21.46 -12.78 -14.46
N TYR A 108 21.45 -12.73 -13.13
CA TYR A 108 20.52 -13.51 -12.30
C TYR A 108 19.05 -13.31 -12.68
N PHE A 109 18.64 -12.08 -13.00
CA PHE A 109 17.26 -11.78 -13.37
C PHE A 109 16.87 -12.39 -14.72
N LEU A 110 17.79 -12.46 -15.68
CA LEU A 110 17.51 -13.06 -16.99
C LEU A 110 17.21 -14.56 -16.86
N GLU A 111 17.88 -15.23 -15.92
CA GLU A 111 17.77 -16.66 -15.69
C GLU A 111 16.59 -17.02 -14.77
N ASN A 112 16.19 -16.12 -13.86
CA ASN A 112 15.28 -16.45 -12.76
C ASN A 112 14.00 -15.58 -12.72
N ASN A 113 13.86 -14.56 -13.57
CA ASN A 113 12.64 -13.74 -13.66
C ASN A 113 11.73 -14.25 -14.79
N ARG A 114 10.43 -14.36 -14.53
CA ARG A 114 9.48 -14.92 -15.51
C ARG A 114 9.13 -14.00 -16.67
N GLN A 115 9.28 -12.71 -16.47
CA GLN A 115 8.96 -11.68 -17.45
C GLN A 115 10.20 -11.04 -18.04
N TYR A 116 11.38 -11.60 -17.75
CA TYR A 116 12.67 -11.03 -18.13
C TYR A 116 12.78 -9.59 -17.63
N GLU A 117 12.54 -9.39 -16.33
CA GLU A 117 12.57 -8.08 -15.68
C GLU A 117 13.58 -8.00 -14.53
N THR A 118 14.08 -6.79 -14.28
CA THR A 118 15.00 -6.46 -13.17
C THR A 118 14.22 -6.16 -11.88
N ASN A 119 13.31 -7.03 -11.47
CA ASN A 119 12.58 -6.92 -10.20
C ASN A 119 12.56 -8.26 -9.44
N LEU A 120 12.37 -8.17 -8.12
CA LEU A 120 12.14 -9.33 -7.26
C LEU A 120 10.69 -9.86 -7.39
N HIS A 121 9.74 -8.96 -7.69
CA HIS A 121 8.31 -9.24 -7.79
C HIS A 121 8.01 -10.40 -8.76
N ASN A 122 8.71 -10.45 -9.89
CA ASN A 122 8.52 -11.44 -10.96
C ASN A 122 9.54 -12.59 -10.97
N LEU A 123 10.35 -12.72 -9.91
CA LEU A 123 11.23 -13.89 -9.75
C LEU A 123 10.41 -15.19 -9.65
N ALA A 124 10.89 -16.23 -10.32
CA ALA A 124 10.32 -17.57 -10.24
C ALA A 124 10.79 -18.26 -8.97
N PHE A 125 9.86 -18.61 -8.08
CA PHE A 125 10.12 -19.44 -6.90
C PHE A 125 9.16 -20.62 -6.90
N GLY A 126 9.70 -21.85 -6.90
CA GLY A 126 8.89 -23.08 -6.86
C GLY A 126 7.92 -23.25 -8.04
N GLY A 127 8.17 -22.59 -9.18
CA GLY A 127 7.25 -22.64 -10.32
C GLY A 127 6.11 -21.63 -10.27
N GLU A 128 6.07 -20.70 -9.31
CA GLU A 128 5.17 -19.51 -9.31
C GLU A 128 5.94 -18.17 -9.21
N GLN A 129 5.28 -17.04 -9.50
CA GLN A 129 5.85 -15.72 -9.25
C GLN A 129 5.98 -15.53 -7.73
N LEU A 130 7.14 -15.05 -7.28
CA LEU A 130 7.42 -14.79 -5.87
C LEU A 130 6.35 -13.89 -5.26
N ALA A 131 5.90 -12.88 -6.01
CA ALA A 131 4.81 -12.01 -5.63
C ALA A 131 3.51 -12.75 -5.30
N LYS A 132 3.03 -13.61 -6.20
CA LYS A 132 1.80 -14.39 -5.97
C LYS A 132 1.88 -15.23 -4.69
N THR A 133 3.08 -15.72 -4.35
CA THR A 133 3.29 -16.55 -3.15
C THR A 133 3.44 -15.73 -1.86
N LEU A 134 4.30 -14.70 -1.86
CA LEU A 134 4.60 -13.89 -0.67
C LEU A 134 3.61 -12.74 -0.45
N PHE A 135 3.19 -12.05 -1.51
CA PHE A 135 2.23 -10.96 -1.45
C PHE A 135 0.77 -11.45 -1.39
N GLY A 136 0.47 -12.61 -1.96
CA GLY A 136 -0.89 -13.17 -1.95
C GLY A 136 -1.44 -13.48 -0.54
N SER A 137 -0.83 -14.40 0.20
CA SER A 137 -1.41 -14.90 1.46
C SER A 137 -0.81 -14.28 2.73
N VAL A 138 0.53 -14.15 2.78
CA VAL A 138 1.25 -13.68 3.97
C VAL A 138 1.09 -12.18 4.13
N LEU A 139 1.40 -11.39 3.09
CA LEU A 139 1.27 -9.93 3.17
C LEU A 139 -0.18 -9.53 3.44
N THR A 140 -1.15 -10.12 2.73
CA THR A 140 -2.58 -9.91 2.99
C THR A 140 -2.94 -10.14 4.47
N THR A 141 -2.46 -11.23 5.06
CA THR A 141 -2.72 -11.52 6.48
C THR A 141 -2.13 -10.43 7.39
N ILE A 142 -0.88 -10.03 7.16
CA ILE A 142 -0.23 -8.96 7.93
C ILE A 142 -1.00 -7.63 7.78
N LEU A 143 -1.40 -7.27 6.56
CA LEU A 143 -2.14 -6.05 6.28
C LEU A 143 -3.53 -6.07 6.93
N LEU A 144 -4.22 -7.20 6.97
CA LEU A 144 -5.50 -7.32 7.66
C LEU A 144 -5.36 -7.22 9.18
N LEU A 145 -4.32 -7.82 9.77
CA LEU A 145 -3.99 -7.59 11.18
C LEU A 145 -3.73 -6.10 11.45
N TYR A 146 -3.02 -5.44 10.55
CA TYR A 146 -2.76 -4.00 10.65
C TYR A 146 -4.03 -3.15 10.48
N LEU A 147 -4.88 -3.41 9.48
CA LEU A 147 -6.03 -2.57 9.11
C LEU A 147 -7.28 -2.82 9.95
N VAL A 148 -7.46 -4.05 10.45
CA VAL A 148 -8.67 -4.48 11.15
C VAL A 148 -8.43 -4.74 12.63
N VAL A 149 -7.30 -5.35 12.99
CA VAL A 149 -7.04 -5.75 14.38
C VAL A 149 -6.35 -4.64 15.19
N LEU A 150 -5.36 -3.95 14.61
CA LEU A 150 -4.65 -2.88 15.33
C LEU A 150 -5.56 -1.72 15.78
N PRO A 151 -6.48 -1.16 14.95
CA PRO A 151 -7.28 0.01 15.33
C PRO A 151 -8.14 -0.17 16.60
N PRO A 152 -8.88 -1.28 16.79
CA PRO A 152 -9.62 -1.48 18.03
C PRO A 152 -8.70 -1.82 19.22
N LEU A 153 -7.55 -2.45 19.00
CA LEU A 153 -6.63 -2.82 20.08
C LEU A 153 -5.79 -1.63 20.58
N TYR A 154 -5.41 -0.71 19.69
CA TYR A 154 -4.58 0.45 20.02
C TYR A 154 -5.10 1.26 21.23
N PRO A 155 -6.37 1.69 21.30
CA PRO A 155 -6.87 2.42 22.47
C PRO A 155 -7.17 1.54 23.69
N ARG A 156 -7.26 0.21 23.53
CA ARG A 156 -7.73 -0.72 24.58
C ARG A 156 -6.59 -1.45 25.29
N VAL A 157 -5.47 -1.67 24.61
CA VAL A 157 -4.38 -2.52 25.09
C VAL A 157 -3.10 -1.71 25.19
N ARG A 158 -2.71 -1.35 26.42
CA ARG A 158 -1.60 -0.42 26.70
C ARG A 158 -0.25 -0.84 26.11
N TRP A 159 0.07 -2.13 26.10
CA TRP A 159 1.35 -2.59 25.56
C TRP A 159 1.39 -2.51 24.03
N ILE A 160 0.25 -2.76 23.35
CA ILE A 160 0.12 -2.58 21.90
C ILE A 160 0.28 -1.10 21.54
N ALA A 161 -0.38 -0.20 22.29
CA ALA A 161 -0.23 1.24 22.09
C ALA A 161 1.24 1.68 22.22
N LYS A 162 1.92 1.24 23.29
CA LYS A 162 3.34 1.54 23.52
C LYS A 162 4.22 1.04 22.38
N LEU A 163 4.00 -0.20 21.92
CA LEU A 163 4.77 -0.79 20.83
C LEU A 163 4.56 -0.03 19.52
N ALA A 164 3.30 0.23 19.15
CA ALA A 164 2.97 1.01 17.95
C ALA A 164 3.57 2.42 17.99
N ASP A 165 3.49 3.09 19.15
CA ASP A 165 4.03 4.44 19.32
C ASP A 165 5.56 4.49 19.35
N ALA A 166 6.22 3.45 19.86
CA ALA A 166 7.67 3.32 19.88
C ALA A 166 8.21 3.04 18.46
N LEU A 167 7.51 2.19 17.72
CA LEU A 167 7.80 1.88 16.32
C LEU A 167 7.29 2.95 15.35
N MET A 168 6.70 4.05 15.83
CA MET A 168 6.14 5.11 14.98
C MET A 168 5.17 4.56 13.91
N VAL A 169 4.40 3.53 14.26
CA VAL A 169 3.41 2.92 13.36
C VAL A 169 2.24 3.89 13.20
N PRO A 170 1.93 4.33 11.97
CA PRO A 170 0.74 5.10 11.69
C PRO A 170 -0.49 4.22 11.94
N VAL A 171 -1.35 4.56 12.90
CA VAL A 171 -2.50 3.70 13.24
C VAL A 171 -3.66 3.97 12.28
N PRO A 172 -4.28 2.94 11.66
CA PRO A 172 -5.45 3.15 10.82
C PRO A 172 -6.64 3.64 11.65
N GLY A 173 -7.34 4.67 11.16
CA GLY A 173 -8.65 5.05 11.68
C GLY A 173 -9.79 4.14 11.19
N LEU A 174 -10.96 4.27 11.83
CA LEU A 174 -12.18 3.49 11.52
C LEU A 174 -12.57 3.50 10.03
N ARG A 175 -12.38 4.64 9.35
CA ARG A 175 -12.66 4.77 7.90
C ARG A 175 -11.85 3.79 7.05
N HIS A 176 -10.59 3.56 7.40
CA HIS A 176 -9.73 2.62 6.69
C HIS A 176 -10.14 1.18 7.00
N THR A 177 -10.47 0.88 8.26
CA THR A 177 -10.97 -0.45 8.65
C THR A 177 -12.24 -0.83 7.90
N ILE A 178 -13.20 0.09 7.77
CA ILE A 178 -14.45 -0.16 7.03
C ILE A 178 -14.14 -0.51 5.57
N ILE A 179 -13.34 0.30 4.88
CA ILE A 179 -12.97 0.03 3.48
C ILE A 179 -12.18 -1.27 3.36
N ALA A 180 -11.22 -1.54 4.25
CA ALA A 180 -10.47 -2.78 4.24
C ALA A 180 -11.38 -4.01 4.36
N VAL A 181 -12.35 -3.98 5.28
CA VAL A 181 -13.32 -5.08 5.43
C VAL A 181 -14.20 -5.22 4.18
N VAL A 182 -14.76 -4.12 3.66
CA VAL A 182 -15.59 -4.15 2.45
C VAL A 182 -14.80 -4.68 1.24
N ALA A 183 -13.57 -4.21 1.03
CA ALA A 183 -12.70 -4.68 -0.03
C ALA A 183 -12.38 -6.18 0.11
N SER A 184 -12.08 -6.63 1.33
CA SER A 184 -11.77 -8.03 1.61
C SER A 184 -12.97 -8.94 1.31
N LEU A 185 -14.17 -8.53 1.73
CA LEU A 185 -15.39 -9.26 1.45
C LEU A 185 -15.70 -9.31 -0.05
N LEU A 186 -15.51 -8.18 -0.77
CA LEU A 186 -15.72 -8.12 -2.21
C LEU A 186 -14.73 -9.04 -2.94
N VAL A 187 -13.43 -8.91 -2.69
CA VAL A 187 -12.39 -9.73 -3.35
C VAL A 187 -12.56 -11.21 -3.03
N ALA A 188 -13.02 -11.56 -1.81
CA ALA A 188 -13.35 -12.93 -1.45
C ALA A 188 -14.59 -13.46 -2.21
N ALA A 189 -15.60 -12.61 -2.43
CA ALA A 189 -16.87 -13.00 -3.05
C ALA A 189 -16.82 -13.08 -4.58
N VAL A 190 -15.98 -12.29 -5.24
CA VAL A 190 -15.90 -12.26 -6.71
C VAL A 190 -14.95 -13.34 -7.24
N ASP A 191 -15.35 -14.00 -8.32
CA ASP A 191 -14.49 -14.88 -9.11
C ASP A 191 -14.01 -14.14 -10.37
N LEU A 192 -13.03 -13.26 -10.18
CA LEU A 192 -12.40 -12.52 -11.27
C LEU A 192 -10.92 -12.92 -11.38
N PRO A 193 -10.42 -13.13 -12.61
CA PRO A 193 -9.00 -13.30 -12.83
C PRO A 193 -8.25 -12.05 -12.34
N ARG A 194 -7.08 -12.23 -11.72
CA ARG A 194 -6.21 -11.11 -11.28
C ARG A 194 -6.85 -10.12 -10.30
N LYS A 195 -7.88 -10.54 -9.56
CA LYS A 195 -8.50 -9.73 -8.49
C LYS A 195 -7.52 -9.25 -7.40
N TRP A 196 -6.36 -9.90 -7.26
CA TRP A 196 -5.33 -9.54 -6.29
C TRP A 196 -4.64 -8.21 -6.61
N GLU A 197 -4.46 -7.87 -7.89
CA GLU A 197 -3.88 -6.59 -8.34
C GLU A 197 -4.70 -5.40 -7.82
N VAL A 198 -6.03 -5.52 -7.90
CA VAL A 198 -6.96 -4.53 -7.38
C VAL A 198 -6.84 -4.38 -5.88
N TYR A 199 -6.62 -5.49 -5.19
CA TYR A 199 -6.51 -5.51 -3.75
C TYR A 199 -5.21 -4.85 -3.27
N GLU A 200 -4.10 -5.06 -3.97
CA GLU A 200 -2.83 -4.37 -3.78
C GLU A 200 -2.98 -2.86 -4.00
N PHE A 201 -3.67 -2.45 -5.07
CA PHE A 201 -3.96 -1.02 -5.31
C PHE A 201 -4.78 -0.39 -4.17
N ILE A 202 -5.82 -1.08 -3.70
CA ILE A 202 -6.62 -0.64 -2.55
C ILE A 202 -5.75 -0.48 -1.30
N PHE A 203 -4.83 -1.41 -1.04
CA PHE A 203 -3.91 -1.29 0.08
C PHE A 203 -2.90 -0.15 -0.06
N GLY A 204 -2.42 0.12 -1.28
CA GLY A 204 -1.60 1.30 -1.57
C GLY A 204 -2.33 2.61 -1.23
N LEU A 205 -3.57 2.75 -1.69
CA LEU A 205 -4.42 3.91 -1.41
C LEU A 205 -4.76 4.06 0.08
N LEU A 206 -5.07 2.95 0.77
CA LEU A 206 -5.30 2.96 2.22
C LEU A 206 -4.05 3.41 2.97
N SER A 207 -2.89 2.88 2.61
CA SER A 207 -1.60 3.26 3.22
C SER A 207 -1.34 4.76 3.06
N LEU A 208 -1.55 5.31 1.85
CA LEU A 208 -1.44 6.74 1.59
C LEU A 208 -2.37 7.57 2.50
N SER A 209 -3.66 7.22 2.60
CA SER A 209 -4.61 7.95 3.46
C SER A 209 -4.23 7.85 4.95
N ILE A 210 -3.77 6.67 5.40
CA ILE A 210 -3.32 6.49 6.79
C ILE A 210 -2.09 7.34 7.07
N PHE A 211 -1.13 7.42 6.16
CA PHE A 211 0.07 8.22 6.35
C PHE A 211 -0.23 9.72 6.29
N ILE A 212 -1.24 10.15 5.54
CA ILE A 212 -1.70 11.54 5.55
C ILE A 212 -2.39 11.88 6.88
N GLY A 213 -3.25 11.00 7.39
CA GLY A 213 -4.05 11.27 8.59
C GLY A 213 -4.22 10.04 9.49
N PRO A 214 -3.18 9.65 10.25
CA PRO A 214 -3.26 8.49 11.13
C PRO A 214 -4.12 8.78 12.36
N ALA A 215 -4.61 7.73 13.02
CA ALA A 215 -5.42 7.83 14.24
C ALA A 215 -4.63 8.26 15.48
N ASN A 216 -3.29 8.17 15.44
CA ASN A 216 -2.36 8.63 16.47
C ASN A 216 -1.56 9.87 16.03
N PRO A 217 -2.20 10.99 15.64
CA PRO A 217 -1.51 12.13 15.03
C PRO A 217 -0.48 12.77 15.98
N ALA A 218 -0.70 12.70 17.29
CA ALA A 218 0.22 13.23 18.31
C ALA A 218 1.64 12.65 18.23
N ARG A 219 1.82 11.45 17.64
CA ARG A 219 3.15 10.87 17.44
C ARG A 219 3.93 11.55 16.31
N PHE A 220 3.23 12.12 15.33
CA PHE A 220 3.79 12.70 14.12
C PHE A 220 3.65 14.22 14.04
N ASP A 221 2.92 14.83 14.98
CA ASP A 221 2.81 16.28 15.08
C ASP A 221 4.11 16.88 15.64
N THR A 222 4.56 17.96 15.02
CA THR A 222 5.78 18.69 15.37
C THR A 222 5.52 20.18 15.56
N SER A 223 4.26 20.61 15.56
CA SER A 223 3.83 22.02 15.62
C SER A 223 4.33 22.77 16.87
N GLY A 224 4.63 22.07 17.97
CA GLY A 224 5.22 22.67 19.18
C GLY A 224 6.76 22.69 19.25
N ALA A 225 7.47 22.17 18.24
CA ALA A 225 8.94 22.07 18.26
C ALA A 225 9.65 23.18 17.47
N SER A 226 8.90 24.03 16.75
CA SER A 226 9.45 25.11 15.92
C SER A 226 9.70 26.42 16.68
N GLU A 227 9.43 26.47 17.99
CA GLU A 227 9.58 27.68 18.84
C GLU A 227 10.82 27.65 19.76
N LYS A 228 11.77 26.76 19.53
CA LYS A 228 13.05 26.73 20.26
C LYS A 228 14.22 26.66 19.30
#